data_AF-A0A227J3X3-F1
#
_entry.id   AF-A0A227J3X3-F1
#
_cell.length_a   1.000
_cell.length_b   1.000
_cell.length_c   1.000
_cell.angle_alpha   90.00
_cell.angle_beta   90.00
_cell.angle_gamma   90.00
#
_symmetry.space_group_name_H-M   'P 1'
#
loop_
_entity.id
_entity.type
_entity.pdbx_description
1 polymer ?
#
loop_
_entity_poly.entity_id
_entity_poly.type
_entity_poly.pdbx_seq_one_letter_code
_entity_poly.pdbx_strand_id
1 'polypeptide(L)'
;PEHAQLGWLLNCYTQMGELSRMTQFKDKSARYANDVNVGLFDYPVLMAADILLYGAHQVPVGSDQKQHLELARDIATRFNNIYSPESPIFTVPEPYIPTVNARVMSLQDA
;
A
#
# COMPACT_ATOMS: atom_id res chain seq x y z
N PRO A 1 18.59 -0.87 0.46
CA PRO A 1 18.35 -2.07 -0.40
C PRO A 1 17.15 -2.90 0.04
N GLU A 2 16.87 -2.85 1.32
CA GLU A 2 15.93 -3.64 2.10
C GLU A 2 14.48 -3.48 1.62
N HIS A 3 14.11 -2.31 1.09
CA HIS A 3 12.79 -2.05 0.49
C HIS A 3 12.44 -3.05 -0.61
N ALA A 4 13.32 -3.22 -1.61
CA ALA A 4 13.09 -4.14 -2.72
C ALA A 4 13.17 -5.62 -2.25
N GLN A 5 14.05 -5.91 -1.30
CA GLN A 5 14.19 -7.26 -0.73
C GLN A 5 12.93 -7.68 0.04
N LEU A 6 12.41 -6.79 0.89
CA LEU A 6 11.17 -7.01 1.61
C LEU A 6 9.98 -7.02 0.65
N GLY A 7 9.93 -6.14 -0.35
CA GLY A 7 8.89 -6.15 -1.38
C GLY A 7 8.78 -7.49 -2.09
N TRP A 8 9.92 -8.06 -2.51
CA TRP A 8 9.96 -9.40 -3.10
C TRP A 8 9.42 -10.48 -2.15
N LEU A 9 9.79 -10.42 -0.87
CA LEU A 9 9.27 -11.35 0.14
C LEU A 9 7.76 -11.19 0.31
N LEU A 10 7.25 -9.96 0.43
CA LEU A 10 5.84 -9.65 0.63
C LEU A 10 4.98 -10.01 -0.59
N ASN A 11 5.54 -10.02 -1.80
CA ASN A 11 4.85 -10.53 -3.00
C ASN A 11 4.40 -11.98 -2.80
N CYS A 12 5.20 -12.81 -2.13
CA CYS A 12 4.85 -14.20 -1.82
C CYS A 12 3.71 -14.34 -0.80
N TYR A 13 3.33 -13.25 -0.13
CA TYR A 13 2.19 -13.20 0.80
C TYR A 13 1.05 -12.35 0.29
N THR A 14 1.10 -11.91 -0.97
CA THR A 14 0.06 -11.09 -1.60
C THR A 14 -0.67 -11.90 -2.67
N GLN A 15 -2.00 -11.89 -2.65
CA GLN A 15 -2.79 -12.61 -3.63
C GLN A 15 -2.94 -11.78 -4.90
N MET A 16 -2.83 -12.42 -6.07
CA MET A 16 -3.06 -11.76 -7.38
C MET A 16 -4.42 -11.05 -7.47
N GLY A 17 -5.44 -11.58 -6.79
CA GLY A 17 -6.76 -10.96 -6.71
C GLY A 17 -6.76 -9.62 -6.00
N GLU A 18 -5.95 -9.45 -4.95
CA GLU A 18 -5.85 -8.20 -4.18
C GLU A 18 -5.30 -7.08 -5.08
N LEU A 19 -4.24 -7.37 -5.84
CA LEU A 19 -3.61 -6.42 -6.76
C LEU A 19 -4.50 -6.11 -7.97
N SER A 20 -5.11 -7.11 -8.60
CA SER A 20 -5.98 -6.91 -9.77
C SER A 20 -7.28 -6.14 -9.46
N ARG A 21 -7.70 -6.09 -8.19
CA ARG A 21 -8.86 -5.30 -7.74
C ARG A 21 -8.53 -3.86 -7.40
N MET A 22 -7.27 -3.45 -7.40
CA MET A 22 -6.87 -2.07 -7.08
C MET A 22 -7.46 -1.08 -8.08
N THR A 23 -8.17 -0.07 -7.58
CA THR A 23 -8.80 0.98 -8.41
C THR A 23 -7.72 1.71 -9.22
N GLN A 24 -6.61 2.05 -8.57
CA GLN A 24 -5.47 2.71 -9.22
C GLN A 24 -4.86 1.87 -10.34
N PHE A 25 -4.81 0.54 -10.19
CA PHE A 25 -4.34 -0.34 -11.25
C PHE A 25 -5.33 -0.34 -12.42
N LYS A 26 -6.64 -0.49 -12.15
CA LYS A 26 -7.68 -0.49 -13.19
C LYS A 26 -7.73 0.82 -13.97
N ASP A 27 -7.70 1.96 -13.29
CA ASP A 27 -7.77 3.28 -13.92
C ASP A 27 -6.54 3.56 -14.79
N LYS A 28 -5.35 3.28 -14.25
CA LYS A 28 -4.09 3.50 -14.98
C LYS A 28 -3.91 2.49 -16.11
N SER A 29 -4.30 1.23 -15.93
CA SER A 29 -4.23 0.22 -17.00
C SER A 29 -5.21 0.51 -18.14
N ALA A 30 -6.42 1.02 -17.84
CA ALA A 30 -7.34 1.47 -18.88
C ALA A 30 -6.79 2.67 -19.68
N ARG A 31 -6.09 3.60 -19.01
CA ARG A 31 -5.48 4.77 -19.66
C ARG A 31 -4.25 4.42 -20.51
N TYR A 32 -3.48 3.41 -20.10
CA TYR A 32 -2.21 3.01 -20.73
C TYR A 32 -2.25 1.55 -21.21
N ALA A 33 -3.33 1.14 -21.90
CA ALA A 33 -3.64 -0.26 -22.17
C ALA A 33 -2.50 -1.07 -22.85
N ASN A 34 -1.68 -0.43 -23.68
CA ASN A 34 -0.58 -1.10 -24.39
C ASN A 34 0.74 -1.12 -23.61
N ASP A 35 0.87 -0.35 -22.53
CA ASP A 35 2.14 -0.10 -21.81
C ASP A 35 2.01 -0.37 -20.30
N VAL A 36 1.08 -1.25 -19.90
CA VAL A 36 0.90 -1.66 -18.51
C VAL A 36 2.06 -2.55 -18.07
N ASN A 37 3.01 -1.98 -17.34
CA ASN A 37 4.16 -2.72 -16.82
C ASN A 37 3.84 -3.38 -15.46
N VAL A 38 4.66 -4.38 -15.10
CA VAL A 38 4.53 -5.12 -13.83
C VAL A 38 4.69 -4.21 -12.62
N GLY A 39 5.53 -3.18 -12.69
CA GLY A 39 5.71 -2.23 -11.59
C GLY A 39 4.41 -1.49 -11.24
N LEU A 40 3.59 -1.13 -12.24
CA LEU A 40 2.28 -0.52 -12.01
C LEU A 40 1.29 -1.46 -11.29
N PHE A 41 1.44 -2.77 -11.48
CA PHE A 41 0.65 -3.77 -10.78
C PHE A 41 1.17 -4.04 -9.36
N ASP A 42 2.49 -4.04 -9.19
CA ASP A 42 3.19 -4.55 -8.00
C ASP A 42 3.54 -3.47 -6.96
N TYR A 43 3.57 -2.18 -7.35
CA TYR A 43 3.95 -1.11 -6.41
C TYR A 43 3.13 -1.04 -5.11
N PRO A 44 1.87 -1.50 -5.00
CA PRO A 44 1.19 -1.55 -3.71
C PRO A 44 1.90 -2.47 -2.70
N VAL A 45 2.58 -3.52 -3.16
CA VAL A 45 3.37 -4.41 -2.29
C VAL A 45 4.70 -3.76 -1.91
N LEU A 46 5.33 -3.04 -2.85
CA LEU A 46 6.50 -2.24 -2.52
C LEU A 46 6.17 -1.15 -1.49
N MET A 47 5.01 -0.49 -1.62
CA MET A 47 4.51 0.46 -0.63
C MET A 47 4.27 -0.20 0.74
N ALA A 48 3.75 -1.44 0.77
CA ALA A 48 3.65 -2.21 2.01
C ALA A 48 5.04 -2.45 2.63
N ALA A 49 6.02 -2.84 1.83
CA ALA A 49 7.40 -3.00 2.30
C ALA A 49 7.96 -1.69 2.88
N ASP A 50 7.76 -0.56 2.20
CA ASP A 50 8.20 0.76 2.65
C ASP A 50 7.66 1.11 4.04
N ILE A 51 6.41 0.74 4.34
CA ILE A 51 5.76 1.01 5.62
C ILE A 51 6.24 0.05 6.71
N LEU A 52 6.21 -1.26 6.41
CA LEU A 52 6.42 -2.31 7.40
C LEU A 52 7.88 -2.44 7.84
N LEU A 53 8.83 -2.06 6.98
CA LEU A 53 10.26 -2.10 7.27
C LEU A 53 10.65 -1.25 8.47
N TYR A 54 9.94 -0.14 8.69
CA TYR A 54 10.20 0.78 9.80
C TYR A 54 9.25 0.62 10.99
N GLY A 55 8.33 -0.34 10.93
CA GLY A 55 7.32 -0.52 11.99
C GLY A 55 6.45 0.73 12.21
N ALA A 56 6.11 1.44 11.12
CA ALA A 56 5.33 2.67 11.21
C ALA A 56 3.94 2.42 11.82
N HIS A 57 3.59 3.18 12.85
CA HIS A 57 2.29 3.06 13.52
C HIS A 57 1.19 3.83 12.78
N GLN A 58 1.57 4.91 12.09
CA GLN A 58 0.66 5.80 11.39
C GLN A 58 1.27 6.21 10.05
N VAL A 59 0.44 6.23 9.00
CA VAL A 59 0.87 6.60 7.63
C VAL A 59 -0.09 7.67 7.08
N PRO A 60 0.41 8.87 6.72
CA PRO A 60 -0.41 9.88 6.05
C PRO A 60 -0.76 9.40 4.65
N VAL A 61 -2.06 9.21 4.38
CA VAL A 61 -2.55 8.76 3.08
C VAL A 61 -3.66 9.66 2.56
N GLY A 62 -3.57 10.00 1.27
CA GLY A 62 -4.67 10.61 0.53
C GLY A 62 -5.83 9.63 0.35
N SER A 63 -7.00 10.13 -0.06
CA SER A 63 -8.18 9.28 -0.30
C SER A 63 -7.93 8.21 -1.36
N ASP A 64 -7.05 8.49 -2.31
CA ASP A 64 -6.65 7.65 -3.44
C ASP A 64 -5.64 6.55 -3.06
N GLN A 65 -5.03 6.62 -1.87
CA GLN A 65 -4.02 5.66 -1.37
C GLN A 65 -4.54 4.78 -0.23
N LYS A 66 -5.79 4.99 0.23
CA LYS A 66 -6.39 4.20 1.32
C LYS A 66 -6.38 2.70 1.03
N GLN A 67 -6.71 2.30 -0.20
CA GLN A 67 -6.75 0.88 -0.58
C GLN A 67 -5.37 0.20 -0.47
N HIS A 68 -4.28 0.92 -0.74
CA HIS A 68 -2.93 0.38 -0.59
C HIS A 68 -2.52 0.27 0.87
N LEU A 69 -2.95 1.22 1.73
CA LEU A 69 -2.72 1.10 3.16
C LEU A 69 -3.44 -0.11 3.76
N GLU A 70 -4.69 -0.36 3.34
CA GLU A 70 -5.41 -1.57 3.74
C GLU A 70 -4.69 -2.84 3.26
N LEU A 71 -4.14 -2.86 2.04
CA LEU A 71 -3.32 -3.98 1.59
C LEU A 71 -2.09 -4.20 2.50
N ALA A 72 -1.39 -3.13 2.89
CA ALA A 72 -0.24 -3.24 3.79
C ALA A 72 -0.65 -3.83 5.16
N ARG A 73 -1.83 -3.45 5.68
CA ARG A 73 -2.40 -4.01 6.92
C ARG A 73 -2.75 -5.48 6.77
N ASP A 74 -3.37 -5.87 5.65
CA ASP A 74 -3.73 -7.25 5.35
C ASP A 74 -2.50 -8.15 5.24
N ILE A 75 -1.46 -7.70 4.53
CA ILE A 75 -0.19 -8.41 4.39
C ILE A 75 0.50 -8.56 5.76
N ALA A 76 0.59 -7.48 6.54
CA ALA A 76 1.19 -7.51 7.87
C ALA A 76 0.47 -8.51 8.80
N THR A 77 -0.87 -8.43 8.83
CA THR A 77 -1.72 -9.32 9.64
C THR A 77 -1.55 -10.77 9.23
N ARG A 78 -1.58 -11.05 7.92
CA ARG A 78 -1.38 -12.39 7.36
C ARG A 78 -0.01 -12.96 7.73
N PHE A 79 1.05 -12.18 7.56
CA PHE A 79 2.40 -12.61 7.88
C PHE A 79 2.57 -12.88 9.38
N ASN A 80 2.08 -11.97 10.23
CA ASN A 80 2.12 -12.13 11.69
C ASN A 80 1.36 -13.38 12.15
N ASN A 81 0.19 -13.65 11.57
CA ASN A 81 -0.59 -14.85 11.91
C ASN A 81 0.14 -16.15 11.58
N ILE A 82 0.94 -16.17 10.52
CA ILE A 82 1.68 -17.36 10.10
C ILE A 82 2.93 -17.57 10.97
N TYR A 83 3.71 -16.51 11.22
CA TYR A 83 5.05 -16.65 11.78
C TYR A 83 5.19 -16.20 13.23
N SER A 84 4.30 -15.34 13.72
CA SER A 84 4.53 -14.62 14.97
C SER A 84 3.23 -14.22 15.68
N PRO A 85 2.32 -15.19 15.97
CA PRO A 85 0.99 -14.89 16.52
C PRO A 85 1.02 -14.31 17.94
N GLU A 86 2.07 -14.62 18.72
CA GLU A 86 2.21 -14.15 20.11
C GLU A 86 3.11 -12.90 20.24
N SER A 87 3.99 -12.67 19.25
CA SER A 87 4.95 -11.55 19.25
C SER A 87 5.11 -11.03 17.82
N PRO A 88 4.22 -10.14 17.35
CA PRO A 88 4.13 -9.75 15.95
C PRO A 88 5.43 -9.15 15.40
N ILE A 89 5.88 -9.64 14.24
CA ILE A 89 7.07 -9.14 13.54
C ILE A 89 6.78 -7.75 12.95
N PHE A 90 5.61 -7.57 12.33
CA PHE A 90 5.23 -6.31 11.70
C PHE A 90 4.25 -5.52 12.57
N THR A 91 4.51 -4.22 12.72
CA THR A 91 3.51 -3.25 13.19
C THR A 91 2.41 -3.11 12.13
N VAL A 92 1.14 -3.23 12.52
CA VAL A 92 0.01 -2.98 11.63
C VAL A 92 -0.26 -1.47 11.57
N PRO A 93 -0.09 -0.80 10.41
CA PRO A 93 -0.10 0.67 10.31
C PRO A 93 -1.53 1.23 10.24
N GLU A 94 -1.82 2.31 10.96
CA GLU A 94 -3.10 3.04 10.90
C GLU A 94 -3.03 4.28 9.98
N PRO A 95 -4.15 4.77 9.41
CA PRO A 95 -4.16 6.02 8.66
C PRO A 95 -3.88 7.20 9.60
N TYR A 96 -2.94 8.07 9.21
CA TYR A 96 -2.74 9.36 9.87
C TYR A 96 -3.71 10.39 9.30
N ILE A 97 -4.53 10.99 10.17
CA ILE A 97 -5.39 12.11 9.84
C ILE A 97 -4.69 13.39 10.31
N PRO A 98 -4.23 14.27 9.41
CA PRO A 98 -3.64 15.55 9.79
C PRO A 98 -4.61 16.38 10.62
N THR A 99 -4.11 17.04 11.67
CA THR A 99 -4.91 17.92 12.53
C THR A 99 -5.39 19.19 11.81
N VAL A 100 -4.72 19.58 10.73
CA VAL A 100 -5.07 20.72 9.89
C VAL A 100 -5.45 20.21 8.50
N ASN A 101 -6.74 20.30 8.17
CA ASN A 101 -7.26 19.92 6.85
C ASN A 101 -7.36 21.15 5.94
N ALA A 102 -6.22 21.65 5.47
CA ALA A 102 -6.19 22.78 4.54
C ALA A 102 -6.75 22.35 3.18
N ARG A 103 -8.00 22.70 2.88
CA ARG A 103 -8.60 22.49 1.56
C ARG A 103 -8.12 23.57 0.60
N VAL A 104 -6.99 23.33 -0.05
CA VAL A 104 -6.47 24.20 -1.11
C VAL A 104 -7.20 23.87 -2.42
N MET A 105 -8.04 24.79 -2.88
CA MET A 105 -8.83 24.64 -4.12
C MET A 105 -8.06 25.15 -5.35
N SER A 106 -8.48 24.71 -6.53
CA SER A 106 -8.00 25.28 -7.80
C SER A 106 -8.33 26.77 -7.83
N LEU A 107 -7.36 27.60 -8.26
CA LEU A 107 -7.59 29.03 -8.44
C LEU A 107 -8.52 29.35 -9.62
N GLN A 108 -8.76 28.38 -10.50
CA GLN A 108 -9.52 28.56 -11.74
C GLN A 108 -10.93 27.94 -11.70
N ASP A 109 -11.21 27.08 -10.72
CA ASP A 109 -12.49 26.36 -10.57
C ASP A 109 -13.02 26.51 -9.13
N ALA A 110 -13.64 27.66 -8.85
CA ALA A 110 -14.22 28.02 -7.54
C ALA A 110 -15.61 27.43 -7.32
#